data_AF-A0A426RNJ1-F1
#
_entry.id   AF-A0A426RNJ1-F1
#
_cell.length_a   1.000
_cell.length_b   1.000
_cell.length_c   1.000
_cell.angle_alpha   90.00
_cell.angle_beta   90.00
_cell.angle_gamma   90.00
#
_symmetry.space_group_name_H-M   'P 1'
#
loop_
_entity.id
_entity.type
_entity.pdbx_description
1 polymer ?
#
loop_
_entity_poly.entity_id
_entity_poly.type
_entity_poly.pdbx_seq_one_letter_code
_entity_poly.pdbx_strand_id
1 'polypeptide(L)'
;MYKDKTDKELLEVLEQYSQLTFESQLILKDEINKRGLIADTSELDAAIDDKIARIKNFEFLKDFGFKAEMTDNKFLVTRTQSATLTDVFAVILGLIIFFLGVNGVVNLVMTFVNGEEIDVFTLAVKFAMAGLVFVGIKFFSGLKRLFDYSGFELARTDGDITLKKRFDIKLEEIRAKASDLFLDREEDELELKLGNQVIFSSNAESLVQRMTLEELTKRLKGN
;
A
#
# COMPACT_ATOMS: atom_id res chain seq x y z
N MET A 1 14.91 6.91 -20.31
CA MET A 1 15.70 5.96 -19.49
C MET A 1 16.72 5.17 -20.32
N TYR A 2 16.34 4.57 -21.46
CA TYR A 2 17.29 3.76 -22.25
C TYR A 2 17.67 4.30 -23.64
N LYS A 3 17.18 5.49 -24.01
CA LYS A 3 17.45 6.11 -25.32
C LYS A 3 18.94 6.33 -25.60
N ASP A 4 19.71 6.66 -24.55
CA ASP A 4 21.14 6.97 -24.67
C ASP A 4 22.04 5.72 -24.54
N LYS A 5 21.46 4.54 -24.28
CA LYS A 5 22.22 3.28 -24.22
C LYS A 5 22.51 2.75 -25.62
N THR A 6 23.69 2.16 -25.76
CA THR A 6 24.06 1.39 -26.94
C THR A 6 23.27 0.07 -27.01
N ASP A 7 23.18 -0.53 -28.19
CA ASP A 7 22.44 -1.78 -28.37
C ASP A 7 23.05 -2.92 -27.54
N LYS A 8 24.37 -2.93 -27.38
CA LYS A 8 25.06 -3.90 -26.50
C LYS A 8 24.65 -3.75 -25.04
N GLU A 9 24.64 -2.52 -24.53
CA GLU A 9 24.21 -2.25 -23.15
C GLU A 9 22.73 -2.57 -22.94
N LEU A 10 21.88 -2.40 -23.96
CA LEU A 10 20.47 -2.80 -23.92
C LEU A 10 20.32 -4.32 -23.80
N LEU A 11 21.13 -5.10 -24.51
CA LEU A 11 21.15 -6.56 -24.41
C LEU A 11 21.68 -7.03 -23.04
N GLU A 12 22.71 -6.38 -22.51
CA GLU A 12 23.19 -6.68 -21.14
C GLU A 12 22.12 -6.38 -20.08
N VAL A 13 21.35 -5.29 -20.26
CA VAL A 13 20.20 -4.98 -19.39
C VAL A 13 19.07 -5.99 -19.56
N LEU A 14 18.85 -6.50 -20.78
CA LEU A 14 17.89 -7.57 -21.05
C LEU A 14 18.25 -8.85 -20.29
N GLU A 15 19.52 -9.25 -20.24
CA GLU A 15 19.94 -10.42 -19.44
C GLU A 15 19.63 -10.27 -17.94
N GLN A 16 19.50 -9.03 -17.45
CA GLN A 16 19.24 -8.70 -16.06
C GLN A 16 17.81 -8.18 -15.83
N TYR A 17 16.87 -8.44 -16.75
CA TYR A 17 15.53 -7.87 -16.71
C TYR A 17 14.78 -8.13 -15.39
N SER A 18 15.06 -9.26 -14.73
CA SER A 18 14.42 -9.66 -13.47
C SER A 18 14.72 -8.72 -12.30
N GLN A 19 15.81 -7.94 -12.37
CA GLN A 19 16.19 -6.95 -11.36
C GLN A 19 15.55 -5.58 -11.60
N LEU A 20 14.92 -5.38 -12.75
CA LEU A 20 14.31 -4.10 -13.14
C LEU A 20 12.93 -3.91 -12.50
N THR A 21 12.54 -2.65 -12.32
CA THR A 21 11.15 -2.33 -11.99
C THR A 21 10.24 -2.72 -13.16
N PHE A 22 8.95 -2.89 -12.88
CA PHE A 22 7.99 -3.25 -13.93
C PHE A 22 7.91 -2.19 -15.04
N GLU A 23 7.97 -0.91 -14.67
CA GLU A 23 8.00 0.20 -15.64
C GLU A 23 9.25 0.13 -16.51
N SER A 24 10.42 -0.12 -15.90
CA SER A 24 11.67 -0.31 -16.63
C SER A 24 11.62 -1.51 -17.57
N GLN A 25 10.98 -2.62 -17.19
CA GLN A 25 10.76 -3.79 -18.06
C GLN A 25 9.92 -3.42 -19.30
N LEU A 26 8.83 -2.67 -19.13
CA LEU A 26 8.00 -2.21 -20.25
C LEU A 26 8.76 -1.26 -21.18
N ILE A 27 9.50 -0.28 -20.62
CA ILE A 27 10.30 0.67 -21.41
C ILE A 27 11.43 -0.06 -22.14
N LEU A 28 12.06 -1.07 -21.52
CA LEU A 28 13.08 -1.90 -22.16
C LEU A 28 12.51 -2.65 -23.37
N LYS A 29 11.35 -3.31 -23.20
CA LYS A 29 10.64 -3.99 -24.29
C LYS A 29 10.30 -3.04 -25.43
N ASP A 30 9.74 -1.87 -25.11
CA ASP A 30 9.39 -0.86 -26.12
C ASP A 30 10.63 -0.39 -26.89
N GLU A 31 11.75 -0.13 -26.20
CA GLU A 31 12.99 0.32 -26.83
C GLU A 31 13.65 -0.76 -27.71
N ILE A 32 13.65 -2.03 -27.28
CA ILE A 32 14.14 -3.18 -28.09
C ILE A 32 13.32 -3.31 -29.37
N ASN A 33 11.99 -3.28 -29.25
CA ASN A 33 11.08 -3.38 -30.39
C ASN A 33 11.21 -2.19 -31.33
N LYS A 34 11.32 -0.98 -30.79
CA LYS A 34 11.47 0.26 -31.55
C LYS A 34 12.77 0.29 -32.36
N ARG A 35 13.85 -0.29 -31.84
CA ARG A 35 15.14 -0.41 -32.55
C ARG A 35 15.20 -1.62 -33.48
N GLY A 36 14.20 -2.51 -33.43
CA GLY A 36 14.18 -3.74 -34.23
C GLY A 36 15.33 -4.68 -33.89
N LEU A 37 15.78 -4.70 -32.64
CA LEU A 37 16.89 -5.56 -32.22
C LEU A 37 16.44 -7.02 -32.25
N ILE A 38 17.24 -7.86 -32.90
CA ILE A 38 17.02 -9.31 -32.95
C ILE A 38 17.57 -9.90 -31.66
N ALA A 39 16.73 -9.95 -30.62
CA ALA A 39 17.05 -10.52 -29.32
C ALA A 39 15.90 -11.43 -28.86
N ASP A 40 16.23 -12.50 -28.13
CA ASP A 40 15.21 -13.32 -27.48
C ASP A 40 14.63 -12.56 -26.29
N THR A 41 13.37 -12.15 -26.41
CA THR A 41 12.63 -11.43 -25.37
C THR A 41 11.56 -12.31 -24.70
N SER A 42 11.54 -13.61 -25.00
CA SER A 42 10.47 -14.53 -24.57
C SER A 42 10.30 -14.56 -23.05
N GLU A 43 11.40 -14.55 -22.29
CA GLU A 43 11.34 -14.54 -20.83
C GLU A 43 10.84 -13.20 -20.26
N LEU A 44 11.30 -12.08 -20.83
CA LEU A 44 10.82 -10.74 -20.46
C LEU A 44 9.32 -10.61 -20.73
N ASP A 45 8.87 -11.12 -21.87
CA ASP A 45 7.46 -11.13 -22.26
C ASP A 45 6.62 -11.98 -21.30
N ALA A 46 7.07 -13.20 -20.99
CA ALA A 46 6.40 -14.06 -20.02
C ALA A 46 6.31 -13.39 -18.63
N ALA A 47 7.36 -12.70 -18.18
CA ALA A 47 7.35 -11.99 -16.90
C ALA A 47 6.41 -10.77 -16.90
N ILE A 48 6.35 -10.03 -18.00
CA ILE A 48 5.42 -8.90 -18.17
C ILE A 48 3.97 -9.41 -18.18
N ASP A 49 3.70 -10.46 -18.96
CA ASP A 49 2.37 -11.03 -19.12
C ASP A 49 1.85 -11.64 -17.81
N ASP A 50 2.71 -12.36 -17.06
CA ASP A 50 2.40 -12.84 -15.72
C ASP A 50 1.99 -11.68 -14.80
N LYS A 51 2.79 -10.61 -14.77
CA LYS A 51 2.50 -9.48 -13.88
C LYS A 51 1.21 -8.76 -14.28
N ILE A 52 0.93 -8.61 -15.58
CA ILE A 52 -0.34 -8.06 -16.08
C ILE A 52 -1.51 -8.98 -15.70
N ALA A 53 -1.37 -10.29 -15.83
CA ALA A 53 -2.40 -11.25 -15.44
C ALA A 53 -2.70 -11.15 -13.93
N ARG A 54 -1.67 -11.04 -13.09
CA ARG A 54 -1.80 -10.86 -11.64
C ARG A 54 -2.46 -9.53 -11.26
N ILE A 55 -2.21 -8.45 -12.01
CA ILE A 55 -2.93 -7.17 -11.88
C ILE A 55 -4.42 -7.36 -12.21
N LYS A 56 -4.75 -8.01 -13.34
CA LYS A 56 -6.13 -8.29 -13.76
C LYS A 56 -6.89 -9.22 -12.82
N ASN A 57 -6.17 -10.13 -12.18
CA ASN A 57 -6.70 -11.03 -11.15
C ASN A 57 -6.73 -10.37 -9.75
N PHE A 58 -6.39 -9.08 -9.65
CA PHE A 58 -6.43 -8.31 -8.41
C PHE A 58 -5.53 -8.83 -7.29
N GLU A 59 -4.48 -9.58 -7.61
CA GLU A 59 -3.58 -10.16 -6.60
C GLU A 59 -2.79 -9.11 -5.83
N PHE A 60 -2.50 -7.98 -6.47
CA PHE A 60 -1.80 -6.85 -5.85
C PHE A 60 -2.70 -6.01 -4.94
N LEU A 61 -4.01 -6.31 -4.83
CA LEU A 61 -4.85 -5.67 -3.81
C LEU A 61 -4.35 -5.96 -2.39
N LYS A 62 -3.64 -7.07 -2.20
CA LYS A 62 -3.05 -7.43 -0.91
C LYS A 62 -2.03 -6.41 -0.41
N ASP A 63 -1.38 -5.68 -1.32
CA ASP A 63 -0.40 -4.65 -1.00
C ASP A 63 -1.09 -3.43 -0.34
N PHE A 64 -2.37 -3.23 -0.64
CA PHE A 64 -3.25 -2.28 0.06
C PHE A 64 -3.95 -2.89 1.28
N GLY A 65 -3.77 -4.20 1.51
CA GLY A 65 -4.43 -4.95 2.58
C GLY A 65 -5.82 -5.47 2.25
N PHE A 66 -6.16 -5.60 0.96
CA PHE A 66 -7.46 -6.07 0.49
C PHE A 66 -7.34 -7.29 -0.43
N LYS A 67 -8.46 -7.97 -0.66
CA LYS A 67 -8.60 -9.04 -1.64
C LYS A 67 -9.90 -8.86 -2.41
N ALA A 68 -9.92 -9.31 -3.65
CA ALA A 68 -11.13 -9.42 -4.45
C ALA A 68 -11.58 -10.88 -4.52
N GLU A 69 -12.89 -11.09 -4.48
CA GLU A 69 -13.55 -12.36 -4.72
C GLU A 69 -14.59 -12.16 -5.83
N MET A 70 -14.60 -13.08 -6.79
CA MET A 70 -15.58 -13.10 -7.88
C MET A 70 -16.51 -14.30 -7.67
N THR A 71 -17.81 -14.00 -7.57
CA THR A 71 -18.91 -14.95 -7.64
C THR A 71 -19.78 -14.58 -8.84
N ASP A 72 -20.60 -15.51 -9.35
CA ASP A 72 -21.32 -15.40 -10.63
C ASP A 72 -21.96 -14.02 -10.89
N ASN A 73 -22.55 -13.36 -9.88
CA ASN A 73 -23.15 -12.03 -9.99
C ASN A 73 -22.55 -10.97 -9.05
N LYS A 74 -21.44 -11.27 -8.35
CA LYS A 74 -20.88 -10.38 -7.33
C LYS A 74 -19.37 -10.26 -7.47
N PHE A 75 -18.91 -9.02 -7.60
CA PHE A 75 -17.51 -8.68 -7.38
C PHE A 75 -17.40 -8.06 -5.99
N LEU A 76 -16.62 -8.67 -5.09
CA LEU A 76 -16.51 -8.26 -3.70
C LEU A 76 -15.06 -8.00 -3.32
N VAL A 77 -14.77 -6.80 -2.82
CA VAL A 77 -13.48 -6.45 -2.22
C VAL A 77 -13.63 -6.36 -0.71
N THR A 78 -12.80 -7.10 0.00
CA THR A 78 -12.78 -7.16 1.48
C THR A 78 -11.37 -7.06 2.01
N ARG A 79 -11.26 -6.72 3.29
CA ARG A 79 -9.96 -6.67 3.97
C ARG A 79 -9.35 -8.06 4.12
N THR A 80 -8.04 -8.18 3.94
CA THR A 80 -7.34 -9.45 4.18
C THR A 80 -7.14 -9.72 5.67
N GLN A 81 -7.09 -11.00 6.03
CA GLN A 81 -6.69 -11.40 7.38
C GLN A 81 -5.24 -11.00 7.68
N SER A 82 -4.34 -11.07 6.68
CA SER A 82 -2.95 -10.66 6.86
C SER A 82 -2.83 -9.17 7.23
N ALA A 83 -3.57 -8.28 6.57
CA ALA A 83 -3.56 -6.85 6.91
C ALA A 83 -4.11 -6.59 8.32
N THR A 84 -5.15 -7.33 8.70
CA THR A 84 -5.72 -7.26 10.05
C THR A 84 -4.70 -7.70 11.10
N LEU A 85 -4.00 -8.82 10.87
CA LEU A 85 -2.95 -9.30 11.75
C LEU A 85 -1.78 -8.29 11.84
N THR A 86 -1.33 -7.74 10.72
CA THR A 86 -0.27 -6.72 10.69
C THR A 86 -0.63 -5.51 11.55
N ASP A 87 -1.88 -5.02 11.47
CA ASP A 87 -2.32 -3.92 12.32
C ASP A 87 -2.38 -4.31 13.81
N VAL A 88 -2.83 -5.53 14.14
CA VAL A 88 -2.83 -6.03 15.53
C VAL A 88 -1.41 -6.08 16.09
N PHE A 89 -0.46 -6.61 15.32
CA PHE A 89 0.96 -6.64 15.70
C PHE A 89 1.52 -5.23 15.87
N ALA A 90 1.18 -4.29 14.96
CA ALA A 90 1.60 -2.90 15.08
C ALA A 90 1.08 -2.27 16.39
N VAL A 91 -0.18 -2.54 16.78
CA VAL A 91 -0.74 -2.05 18.04
C VAL A 91 -0.03 -2.66 19.26
N ILE A 92 0.22 -3.97 19.26
CA ILE A 92 0.91 -4.65 20.36
C ILE A 92 2.34 -4.11 20.51
N LEU A 93 3.07 -4.01 19.40
CA LEU A 93 4.42 -3.45 19.39
C LEU A 93 4.43 -1.99 19.85
N GLY A 94 3.44 -1.21 19.40
CA GLY A 94 3.22 0.16 19.84
C GLY A 94 3.03 0.27 21.35
N LEU A 95 2.20 -0.61 21.95
CA LEU A 95 2.01 -0.68 23.40
C LEU A 95 3.31 -1.00 24.14
N ILE A 96 4.07 -1.99 23.67
CA ILE A 96 5.35 -2.37 24.29
C ILE A 96 6.31 -1.18 24.27
N ILE A 97 6.50 -0.55 23.11
CA ILE A 97 7.39 0.60 22.95
C ILE A 97 6.90 1.78 23.80
N PHE A 98 5.59 2.02 23.86
CA PHE A 98 4.99 3.06 24.68
C PHE A 98 5.30 2.86 26.16
N PHE A 99 5.11 1.66 26.71
CA PHE A 99 5.42 1.37 28.11
C PHE A 99 6.93 1.47 28.42
N LEU A 100 7.79 1.02 27.50
CA LEU A 100 9.24 1.25 27.62
C LEU A 100 9.56 2.75 27.67
N GLY A 101 8.88 3.55 26.85
CA GLY A 101 8.99 5.01 26.86
C GLY A 101 8.53 5.64 28.17
N VAL A 102 7.38 5.23 28.68
CA VAL A 102 6.85 5.71 29.98
C VAL A 102 7.85 5.40 31.10
N ASN A 103 8.43 4.19 31.12
CA ASN A 103 9.48 3.84 32.07
C ASN A 103 10.72 4.74 31.90
N GLY A 104 11.10 5.04 30.66
CA GLY A 104 12.16 6.00 30.34
C GLY A 104 11.89 7.40 30.92
N VAL A 105 10.66 7.91 30.78
CA VAL A 105 10.24 9.21 31.36
C VAL A 105 10.33 9.17 32.89
N VAL A 106 9.80 8.13 33.54
CA VAL A 106 9.86 7.99 35.00
C VAL A 106 11.29 7.95 35.49
N ASN A 107 12.15 7.13 34.86
CA ASN A 107 13.57 7.04 35.22
C ASN A 107 14.28 8.39 35.03
N LEU A 108 14.00 9.11 33.94
CA LEU A 108 14.57 10.43 33.71
C LEU A 108 14.19 11.40 34.84
N VAL A 109 12.91 11.47 35.23
CA VAL A 109 12.45 12.32 36.34
C VAL A 109 13.10 11.92 37.67
N MET A 110 13.13 10.63 37.99
CA MET A 110 13.73 10.13 39.23
C MET A 110 15.21 10.45 39.34
N THR A 111 15.92 10.51 38.22
CA THR A 111 17.33 10.90 38.18
C THR A 111 17.55 12.32 38.74
N PHE A 112 16.67 13.26 38.37
CA PHE A 112 16.73 14.64 38.86
C PHE A 112 16.24 14.76 40.30
N VAL A 113 15.22 13.97 40.69
CA VAL A 113 14.69 13.97 42.07
C VAL A 113 15.69 13.41 43.06
N ASN A 114 16.39 12.32 42.70
CA ASN A 114 17.34 11.64 43.57
C ASN A 114 18.72 12.29 43.58
N GLY A 115 18.98 13.25 42.70
CA GLY A 115 20.29 13.91 42.58
C GLY A 115 21.40 12.94 42.16
N GLU A 116 21.09 11.95 41.32
CA GLU A 116 22.09 11.02 40.78
C GLU A 116 23.17 11.80 39.99
N GLU A 117 24.43 11.40 40.08
CA GLU A 117 25.46 11.94 39.18
C GLU A 117 25.15 11.48 37.74
N ILE A 118 24.99 12.45 36.83
CA ILE A 118 24.63 12.18 35.44
C ILE A 118 25.78 12.60 34.53
N ASP A 119 26.34 11.65 33.79
CA ASP A 119 27.17 11.96 32.62
C ASP A 119 26.30 12.20 31.37
N VAL A 120 26.87 12.88 30.37
CA VAL A 120 26.17 13.25 29.12
C VAL A 120 25.62 12.03 28.36
N PHE A 121 26.31 10.89 28.39
CA PHE A 121 25.89 9.68 27.70
C PHE A 121 24.68 9.03 28.39
N THR A 122 24.73 8.91 29.73
CA THR A 122 23.61 8.42 30.54
C THR A 122 22.36 9.28 30.34
N LEU A 123 22.53 10.61 30.28
CA LEU A 123 21.43 11.53 30.00
C LEU A 123 20.84 11.31 28.60
N ALA A 124 21.70 11.17 27.58
CA ALA A 124 21.27 10.94 26.20
C ALA A 124 20.47 9.64 26.05
N VAL A 125 20.90 8.55 26.70
CA VAL A 125 20.17 7.27 26.71
C VAL A 125 18.81 7.43 27.39
N LYS A 126 18.74 8.11 28.54
CA LYS A 126 17.48 8.35 29.26
C LYS A 126 16.50 9.19 28.40
N PHE A 127 16.99 10.20 27.68
CA PHE A 127 16.18 10.95 26.71
C PHE A 127 15.73 10.10 25.52
N ALA A 128 16.61 9.27 24.96
CA ALA A 128 16.26 8.38 23.86
C ALA A 128 15.17 7.39 24.27
N MET A 129 15.28 6.80 25.46
CA MET A 129 14.26 5.94 26.04
C MET A 129 12.95 6.69 26.26
N ALA A 130 12.96 7.88 26.86
CA ALA A 130 11.75 8.72 27.01
C ALA A 130 11.10 9.07 25.66
N GLY A 131 11.91 9.31 24.61
CA GLY A 131 11.46 9.58 23.25
C GLY A 131 10.65 8.42 22.63
N LEU A 132 10.81 7.20 23.12
CA LEU A 132 10.01 6.04 22.67
C LEU A 132 8.52 6.22 22.93
N VAL A 133 8.10 7.08 23.86
CA VAL A 133 6.67 7.42 24.04
C VAL A 133 6.06 7.92 22.73
N PHE A 134 6.73 8.85 22.05
CA PHE A 134 6.26 9.41 20.79
C PHE A 134 6.27 8.38 19.67
N VAL A 135 7.28 7.51 19.65
CA VAL A 135 7.36 6.40 18.69
C VAL A 135 6.19 5.44 18.90
N GLY A 136 5.96 4.99 20.13
CA GLY A 136 4.86 4.09 20.49
C GLY A 136 3.49 4.67 20.11
N ILE A 137 3.28 5.98 20.32
CA ILE A 137 2.03 6.65 19.92
C ILE A 137 1.78 6.55 18.41
N LYS A 138 2.80 6.69 17.55
CA LYS A 138 2.64 6.60 16.09
C LYS A 138 2.13 5.22 15.64
N PHE A 139 2.46 4.16 16.37
CA PHE A 139 1.98 2.80 16.08
C PHE A 139 0.49 2.62 16.38
N PHE A 140 -0.14 3.49 17.20
CA PHE A 140 -1.59 3.46 17.40
C PHE A 140 -2.40 3.84 16.15
N SER A 141 -1.76 4.34 15.08
CA SER A 141 -2.40 4.43 13.76
C SER A 141 -2.94 3.09 13.25
N GLY A 142 -2.34 1.96 13.67
CA GLY A 142 -2.87 0.62 13.40
C GLY A 142 -4.24 0.37 14.03
N LEU A 143 -4.50 0.94 15.22
CA LEU A 143 -5.80 0.85 15.88
C LEU A 143 -6.89 1.56 15.06
N LYS A 144 -6.58 2.77 14.56
CA LYS A 144 -7.46 3.50 13.66
C LYS A 144 -7.79 2.67 12.42
N ARG A 145 -6.78 2.10 11.74
CA ARG A 145 -7.02 1.24 10.56
C ARG A 145 -7.87 0.01 10.88
N LEU A 146 -7.66 -0.65 12.03
CA LEU A 146 -8.50 -1.78 12.45
C LEU A 146 -9.96 -1.39 12.57
N PHE A 147 -10.25 -0.23 13.18
CA PHE A 147 -11.60 0.28 13.29
C PHE A 147 -12.17 0.68 11.93
N ASP A 148 -11.49 1.55 11.19
CA ASP A 148 -11.96 2.12 9.92
C ASP A 148 -12.37 1.04 8.91
N TYR A 149 -11.59 -0.05 8.85
CA TYR A 149 -11.85 -1.14 7.90
C TYR A 149 -12.55 -2.36 8.52
N SER A 150 -12.99 -2.29 9.77
CA SER A 150 -13.78 -3.37 10.39
C SER A 150 -15.16 -3.46 9.74
N GLY A 151 -15.41 -4.58 9.06
CA GLY A 151 -16.63 -4.78 8.27
C GLY A 151 -16.63 -4.08 6.92
N PHE A 152 -15.44 -3.68 6.44
CA PHE A 152 -15.28 -3.07 5.12
C PHE A 152 -15.69 -4.04 4.01
N GLU A 153 -16.57 -3.59 3.13
CA GLU A 153 -16.94 -4.28 1.91
C GLU A 153 -17.12 -3.26 0.79
N LEU A 154 -16.46 -3.48 -0.35
CA LEU A 154 -16.77 -2.78 -1.58
C LEU A 154 -17.27 -3.82 -2.57
N ALA A 155 -18.56 -3.76 -2.89
CA ALA A 155 -19.21 -4.75 -3.72
C ALA A 155 -19.79 -4.11 -4.97
N ARG A 156 -19.80 -4.89 -6.06
CA ARG A 156 -20.65 -4.66 -7.20
C ARG A 156 -21.58 -5.85 -7.37
N THR A 157 -22.89 -5.57 -7.39
CA THR A 157 -23.94 -6.58 -7.60
C THR A 157 -24.93 -6.02 -8.61
N ASP A 158 -25.20 -6.74 -9.70
CA ASP A 158 -26.19 -6.37 -10.72
C ASP A 158 -26.07 -4.93 -11.27
N GLY A 159 -24.84 -4.39 -11.31
CA GLY A 159 -24.56 -3.04 -11.81
C GLY A 159 -24.46 -1.95 -10.74
N ASP A 160 -24.98 -2.19 -9.54
CA ASP A 160 -24.91 -1.26 -8.43
C ASP A 160 -23.60 -1.43 -7.63
N ILE A 161 -23.00 -0.30 -7.25
CA ILE A 161 -21.81 -0.28 -6.39
C ILE A 161 -22.28 0.00 -4.96
N THR A 162 -21.85 -0.86 -4.03
CA THR A 162 -22.11 -0.71 -2.60
C THR A 162 -20.79 -0.60 -1.86
N LEU A 163 -20.63 0.46 -1.07
CA LEU A 163 -19.50 0.68 -0.17
C LEU A 163 -20.00 0.60 1.27
N LYS A 164 -19.51 -0.37 2.01
CA LYS A 164 -19.71 -0.52 3.44
C LYS A 164 -18.40 -0.16 4.14
N LYS A 165 -18.37 0.95 4.86
CA LYS A 165 -17.16 1.49 5.51
C LYS A 165 -17.55 2.16 6.82
N ARG A 166 -16.63 2.21 7.79
CA ARG A 166 -16.86 2.99 9.00
C ARG A 166 -16.49 4.45 8.78
N PHE A 167 -17.39 5.32 9.19
CA PHE A 167 -17.13 6.76 9.35
C PHE A 167 -17.20 7.05 10.84
N ASP A 168 -16.07 7.49 11.40
CA ASP A 168 -15.78 7.56 12.83
C ASP A 168 -15.91 6.18 13.51
N ILE A 169 -17.12 5.83 13.96
CA ILE A 169 -17.41 4.58 14.68
C ILE A 169 -18.53 3.80 14.00
N LYS A 170 -19.38 4.49 13.23
CA LYS A 170 -20.60 3.91 12.66
C LYS A 170 -20.29 3.27 11.31
N LEU A 171 -20.72 2.02 11.16
CA LEU A 171 -20.66 1.32 9.89
C LEU A 171 -21.82 1.81 9.02
N GLU A 172 -21.49 2.38 7.87
CA GLU A 172 -22.48 2.90 6.93
C GLU A 172 -22.37 2.16 5.61
N GLU A 173 -23.52 1.93 4.98
CA GLU A 173 -23.64 1.34 3.64
C GLU A 173 -24.08 2.44 2.68
N ILE A 174 -23.24 2.74 1.70
CA ILE A 174 -23.48 3.72 0.65
C ILE A 174 -23.72 2.95 -0.64
N ARG A 175 -24.86 3.18 -1.28
CA ARG A 175 -25.15 2.69 -2.62
C ARG A 175 -24.99 3.82 -3.61
N ALA A 176 -24.22 3.58 -4.66
CA ALA A 176 -23.85 4.59 -5.63
C ALA A 176 -23.79 4.00 -7.04
N LYS A 177 -23.85 4.88 -8.04
CA LYS A 177 -23.76 4.48 -9.44
C LYS A 177 -22.30 4.40 -9.87
N ALA A 178 -22.06 3.68 -10.97
CA ALA A 178 -20.75 3.61 -11.61
C ALA A 178 -20.19 4.99 -12.02
N SER A 179 -21.07 5.98 -12.29
CA SER A 179 -20.68 7.36 -12.59
C SER A 179 -20.02 8.08 -11.42
N ASP A 180 -20.34 7.66 -10.20
CA ASP A 180 -19.85 8.31 -8.97
C ASP A 180 -18.47 7.77 -8.58
N LEU A 181 -17.99 6.72 -9.25
CA LEU A 181 -16.68 6.13 -9.04
C LEU A 181 -15.65 6.82 -9.94
N PHE A 182 -14.58 7.34 -9.36
CA PHE A 182 -13.49 7.94 -10.15
C PHE A 182 -12.14 7.79 -9.44
N LEU A 183 -11.09 7.80 -10.25
CA LEU A 183 -9.73 7.90 -9.76
C LEU A 183 -9.35 9.38 -9.73
N ASP A 184 -8.93 9.84 -8.58
CA ASP A 184 -8.39 11.16 -8.38
C ASP A 184 -6.88 11.08 -8.17
N ARG A 185 -6.14 11.99 -8.79
CA ARG A 185 -4.68 11.98 -8.75
C ARG A 185 -4.20 13.34 -8.32
N GLU A 186 -3.59 13.39 -7.14
CA GLU A 186 -2.99 14.58 -6.57
C GLU A 186 -1.51 14.32 -6.33
N GLU A 187 -0.64 15.00 -7.09
CA GLU A 187 0.83 14.88 -7.02
C GLU A 187 1.33 13.42 -6.97
N ASP A 188 1.58 12.92 -5.75
CA ASP A 188 2.15 11.61 -5.44
C ASP A 188 1.11 10.57 -4.96
N GLU A 189 -0.15 10.98 -4.81
CA GLU A 189 -1.26 10.13 -4.37
C GLU A 189 -2.27 9.84 -5.49
N LEU A 190 -2.71 8.59 -5.54
CA LEU A 190 -3.79 8.12 -6.40
C LEU A 190 -4.89 7.53 -5.53
N GLU A 191 -6.06 8.14 -5.57
CA GLU A 191 -7.21 7.80 -4.75
C GLU A 191 -8.36 7.23 -5.58
N LEU A 192 -8.92 6.10 -5.15
CA LEU A 192 -10.21 5.64 -5.65
C LEU A 192 -11.33 6.27 -4.81
N LYS A 193 -12.15 7.11 -5.43
CA LYS A 193 -13.26 7.81 -4.78
C LYS A 193 -14.62 7.30 -5.25
N LEU A 194 -15.60 7.33 -4.35
CA LEU A 194 -17.02 7.13 -4.62
C LEU A 194 -17.80 8.35 -4.12
N GLY A 195 -18.17 9.24 -5.04
CA GLY A 195 -18.61 10.59 -4.69
C GLY A 195 -17.51 11.33 -3.94
N ASN A 196 -17.81 11.82 -2.73
CA ASN A 196 -16.85 12.53 -1.89
C ASN A 196 -16.04 11.60 -0.95
N GLN A 197 -16.20 10.27 -1.07
CA GLN A 197 -15.61 9.31 -0.15
C GLN A 197 -14.39 8.62 -0.76
N VAL A 198 -13.24 8.72 -0.08
CA VAL A 198 -12.04 7.96 -0.43
C VAL A 198 -12.21 6.50 0.00
N ILE A 199 -12.08 5.58 -0.95
CA ILE A 199 -12.11 4.13 -0.73
C ILE A 199 -10.70 3.61 -0.51
N PHE A 200 -9.78 3.89 -1.45
CA PHE A 200 -8.37 3.51 -1.39
C PHE A 200 -7.51 4.73 -1.70
N SER A 201 -6.33 4.79 -1.09
CA SER A 201 -5.25 5.70 -1.47
C SER A 201 -4.00 4.86 -1.76
N SER A 202 -3.23 5.26 -2.75
CA SER A 202 -2.03 4.55 -3.21
C SER A 202 -0.97 5.54 -3.68
N ASN A 203 0.26 5.06 -3.84
CA ASN A 203 1.31 5.88 -4.41
C ASN A 203 1.13 5.95 -5.94
N ALA A 204 0.93 7.16 -6.47
CA ALA A 204 0.69 7.41 -7.90
C ALA A 204 1.90 7.09 -8.80
N GLU A 205 3.11 7.07 -8.24
CA GLU A 205 4.35 6.71 -8.93
C GLU A 205 4.50 5.19 -9.12
N SER A 206 3.90 4.38 -8.24
CA SER A 206 3.96 2.93 -8.36
C SER A 206 3.04 2.45 -9.50
N LEU A 207 3.64 2.15 -10.66
CA LEU A 207 2.91 1.68 -11.84
C LEU A 207 2.01 0.47 -11.54
N VAL A 208 2.48 -0.48 -10.72
CA VAL A 208 1.70 -1.67 -10.35
C VAL A 208 0.47 -1.29 -9.53
N GLN A 209 0.63 -0.39 -8.56
CA GLN A 209 -0.48 0.09 -7.73
C GLN A 209 -1.50 0.86 -8.58
N ARG A 210 -1.01 1.76 -9.45
CA ARG A 210 -1.85 2.51 -10.37
C ARG A 210 -2.67 1.61 -11.29
N MET A 211 -2.01 0.69 -11.99
CA MET A 211 -2.69 -0.25 -12.89
C MET A 211 -3.69 -1.14 -12.14
N THR A 212 -3.38 -1.52 -10.89
CA THR A 212 -4.31 -2.30 -10.05
C THR A 212 -5.56 -1.49 -9.71
N LEU A 213 -5.45 -0.21 -9.34
CA LEU A 213 -6.60 0.65 -9.08
C LEU A 213 -7.39 1.00 -10.35
N GLU A 214 -6.71 1.21 -11.47
CA GLU A 214 -7.35 1.41 -12.78
C GLU A 214 -8.19 0.20 -13.18
N GLU A 215 -7.63 -1.00 -13.05
CA GLU A 215 -8.33 -2.24 -13.37
C GLU A 215 -9.49 -2.50 -12.41
N LEU A 216 -9.29 -2.22 -11.11
CA LEU A 216 -10.34 -2.30 -10.11
C LEU A 216 -11.50 -1.35 -10.45
N THR A 217 -11.18 -0.13 -10.87
CA THR A 217 -12.17 0.88 -11.26
C THR A 217 -12.97 0.43 -12.47
N LYS A 218 -12.31 -0.11 -13.51
CA LYS A 218 -12.99 -0.68 -14.69
C LYS A 218 -13.96 -1.79 -14.29
N ARG A 219 -13.48 -2.73 -13.47
CA ARG A 219 -14.26 -3.87 -13.01
C ARG A 219 -15.47 -3.47 -12.18
N LEU A 220 -15.35 -2.44 -11.35
CA LEU A 220 -16.46 -1.87 -10.58
C LEU A 220 -17.46 -1.12 -11.48
N LYS A 221 -17.00 -0.49 -12.57
CA LYS A 221 -17.87 0.27 -13.50
C LYS A 221 -18.64 -0.58 -14.50
N GLY A 222 -18.07 -1.63 -15.05
CA GLY A 222 -18.73 -2.41 -16.12
C GLY A 222 -17.83 -3.04 -17.13
N ASN A 223 -16.55 -2.69 -17.05
CA ASN A 223 -15.62 -2.78 -18.16
C ASN A 223 -14.57 -3.85 -17.90
#